data_AF-A0AAE0DK26-F1
#
_entry.id   AF-A0AAE0DK26-F1
#
_cell.length_a   1.000
_cell.length_b   1.000
_cell.length_c   1.000
_cell.angle_alpha   90.00
_cell.angle_beta   90.00
_cell.angle_gamma   90.00
#
_symmetry.space_group_name_H-M   'P 1'
#
loop_
_entity.id
_entity.type
_entity.pdbx_description
1 polymer ?
#
loop_
_entity_poly.entity_id
_entity_poly.type
_entity_poly.pdbx_seq_one_letter_code
_entity_poly.pdbx_strand_id
1 'polypeptide(L)'
;MNVARRMKKLKALLDIRIGPGAAILSSDVKKIHLDFARKINDGHFGARKVWRNYLPRLKYHNPAVSMTVNRTDDQEGPATLTIHFAPPSKSTSPTASPAPASSTDPSTPPSDHNPSRRVETIDMKHKQDSEILSRLLELTKATPYEASPDELVELREVDDNKMRSDRDKKAQMRLNQIRKQEEVLLAQARGAGKLEGASL
;
A
#
# COMPACT_ATOMS: atom_id res chain seq x y z
N MET A 1 24.91 -6.85 2.95
CA MET A 1 24.22 -5.80 2.14
C MET A 1 25.05 -4.53 2.20
N ASN A 2 25.34 -3.86 1.07
CA ASN A 2 26.07 -2.57 1.04
C ASN A 2 25.10 -1.37 1.10
N VAL A 3 25.56 -0.22 1.59
CA VAL A 3 24.89 1.10 1.64
C VAL A 3 24.18 1.43 0.32
N ALA A 4 24.85 1.30 -0.82
CA ALA A 4 24.27 1.61 -2.13
C ALA A 4 23.01 0.76 -2.44
N ARG A 5 23.00 -0.52 -2.06
CA ARG A 5 21.81 -1.37 -2.22
C ARG A 5 20.67 -0.94 -1.30
N ARG A 6 20.97 -0.49 -0.08
CA ARG A 6 19.96 0.05 0.86
C ARG A 6 19.37 1.35 0.34
N MET A 7 20.21 2.26 -0.18
CA MET A 7 19.77 3.53 -0.73
C MET A 7 18.83 3.36 -1.93
N LYS A 8 19.12 2.39 -2.82
CA LYS A 8 18.21 2.07 -3.94
C LYS A 8 16.83 1.60 -3.46
N LYS A 9 16.78 0.78 -2.40
CA LYS A 9 15.51 0.34 -1.80
C LYS A 9 14.76 1.51 -1.15
N LEU A 10 15.48 2.43 -0.51
CA LEU A 10 14.88 3.62 0.08
C LEU A 10 14.33 4.56 -1.00
N LYS A 11 15.08 4.83 -2.07
CA LYS A 11 14.59 5.61 -3.22
C LYS A 11 13.34 4.98 -3.87
N ALA A 12 13.21 3.65 -3.85
CA ALA A 12 11.98 3.00 -4.33
C ALA A 12 10.73 3.31 -3.49
N LEU A 13 10.88 3.86 -2.27
CA LEU A 13 9.78 4.34 -1.42
C LEU A 13 9.34 5.77 -1.74
N LEU A 14 9.91 6.43 -2.77
CA LEU A 14 9.42 7.72 -3.28
C LEU A 14 7.94 7.68 -3.66
N ASP A 15 7.41 6.49 -3.99
CA ASP A 15 6.00 6.24 -4.25
C ASP A 15 5.08 6.55 -3.04
N ILE A 16 5.61 6.76 -1.84
CA ILE A 16 4.82 7.23 -0.68
C ILE A 16 4.65 8.76 -0.72
N ARG A 17 5.60 9.50 -1.27
CA ARG A 17 5.54 10.96 -1.35
C ARG A 17 4.70 11.43 -2.54
N ILE A 18 4.76 10.69 -3.64
CA ILE A 18 4.25 11.10 -4.95
C ILE A 18 3.25 10.07 -5.47
N GLY A 19 2.27 10.51 -6.24
CA GLY A 19 1.35 9.65 -6.99
C GLY A 19 -0.11 9.79 -6.56
N PRO A 20 -1.02 8.99 -7.14
CA PRO A 20 -2.44 9.09 -6.85
C PRO A 20 -2.72 8.86 -5.36
N GLY A 21 -3.48 9.76 -4.73
CA GLY A 21 -3.76 9.74 -3.30
C GLY A 21 -2.76 10.52 -2.42
N ALA A 22 -1.68 11.06 -2.99
CA ALA A 22 -0.93 12.12 -2.33
C ALA A 22 -1.76 13.41 -2.40
N ALA A 23 -2.31 13.83 -1.27
CA ALA A 23 -3.14 15.02 -1.16
C ALA A 23 -2.99 15.65 0.21
N ILE A 24 -3.21 16.96 0.29
CA ILE A 24 -3.22 17.73 1.52
C ILE A 24 -4.68 17.87 1.95
N LEU A 25 -5.01 17.33 3.12
CA LEU A 25 -6.36 17.37 3.68
C LEU A 25 -6.64 18.75 4.28
N SER A 26 -7.91 19.15 4.28
CA SER A 26 -8.35 20.32 5.04
C SER A 26 -8.14 20.11 6.55
N SER A 27 -7.89 21.20 7.28
CA SER A 27 -7.65 21.19 8.73
C SER A 27 -8.84 20.67 9.56
N ASP A 28 -10.02 20.62 8.94
CA ASP A 28 -11.26 20.10 9.48
C ASP A 28 -11.19 18.58 9.68
N VAL A 29 -10.43 17.84 8.89
CA VAL A 29 -10.32 16.37 9.02
C VAL A 29 -9.45 16.01 10.21
N LYS A 30 -9.95 15.17 11.13
CA LYS A 30 -9.21 14.75 12.33
C LYS A 30 -8.89 13.26 12.36
N LYS A 31 -9.85 12.43 11.98
CA LYS A 31 -9.70 10.97 12.02
C LYS A 31 -10.26 10.35 10.75
N ILE A 32 -9.53 9.39 10.21
CA ILE A 32 -9.96 8.52 9.13
C ILE A 32 -9.91 7.09 9.65
N HIS A 33 -11.00 6.36 9.51
CA HIS A 33 -11.13 4.97 9.91
C HIS A 33 -11.54 4.14 8.69
N LEU A 34 -10.79 3.09 8.40
CA LEU A 34 -11.08 2.18 7.29
C LEU A 34 -11.38 0.80 7.87
N ASP A 35 -12.52 0.23 7.51
CA ASP A 35 -12.91 -1.14 7.88
C ASP A 35 -13.20 -1.96 6.61
N PHE A 36 -12.63 -3.17 6.53
CA PHE A 36 -12.84 -4.10 5.43
C PHE A 36 -12.36 -5.52 5.77
N ALA A 37 -12.77 -6.51 4.97
CA ALA A 37 -12.38 -7.90 5.15
C ALA A 37 -10.93 -8.20 4.71
N ARG A 38 -10.30 -9.21 5.31
CA ARG A 38 -8.91 -9.59 4.94
C ARG A 38 -8.78 -10.14 3.52
N LYS A 39 -9.76 -10.91 3.03
CA LYS A 39 -9.73 -11.49 1.68
C LYS A 39 -10.36 -10.53 0.67
N ILE A 40 -9.95 -10.66 -0.58
CA ILE A 40 -10.34 -9.77 -1.69
C ILE A 40 -11.70 -10.12 -2.30
N ASN A 41 -12.31 -11.23 -1.88
CA ASN A 41 -13.59 -11.71 -2.39
C ASN A 41 -14.68 -10.67 -2.09
N ASP A 42 -15.86 -10.83 -2.69
CA ASP A 42 -17.03 -10.01 -2.35
C ASP A 42 -16.80 -8.47 -2.40
N GLY A 43 -15.99 -8.01 -3.37
CA GLY A 43 -15.83 -6.58 -3.62
C GLY A 43 -14.90 -5.81 -2.69
N HIS A 44 -14.08 -6.49 -1.85
CA HIS A 44 -13.14 -5.83 -0.92
C HIS A 44 -11.81 -5.37 -1.55
N PHE A 45 -11.62 -5.60 -2.85
CA PHE A 45 -10.38 -5.25 -3.56
C PHE A 45 -10.07 -3.75 -3.55
N GLY A 46 -11.08 -2.89 -3.74
CA GLY A 46 -10.93 -1.43 -3.72
C GLY A 46 -10.42 -0.92 -2.37
N ALA A 47 -11.02 -1.39 -1.27
CA ALA A 47 -10.58 -1.04 0.09
C ALA A 47 -9.12 -1.44 0.36
N ARG A 48 -8.71 -2.63 -0.09
CA ARG A 48 -7.32 -3.08 0.02
C ARG A 48 -6.34 -2.20 -0.76
N LYS A 49 -6.73 -1.72 -1.95
CA LYS A 49 -5.92 -0.80 -2.75
C LYS A 49 -5.78 0.55 -2.07
N VAL A 50 -6.87 1.10 -1.54
CA VAL A 50 -6.85 2.34 -0.76
C VAL A 50 -5.91 2.22 0.44
N TRP A 51 -5.99 1.13 1.21
CA TRP A 51 -5.10 0.87 2.34
C TRP A 51 -3.62 0.77 1.95
N ARG A 52 -3.30 0.05 0.88
CA ARG A 52 -1.91 -0.26 0.50
C ARG A 52 -1.23 0.86 -0.27
N ASN A 53 -1.97 1.60 -1.09
CA ASN A 53 -1.41 2.57 -2.02
C ASN A 53 -1.70 4.01 -1.62
N TYR A 54 -2.94 4.34 -1.25
CA TYR A 54 -3.35 5.75 -1.08
C TYR A 54 -3.22 6.23 0.37
N LEU A 55 -3.63 5.41 1.34
CA LEU A 55 -3.60 5.78 2.76
C LEU A 55 -2.18 6.12 3.26
N PRO A 56 -1.10 5.41 2.87
CA PRO A 56 0.26 5.78 3.25
C PRO A 56 0.69 7.13 2.66
N ARG A 57 0.30 7.41 1.41
CA ARG A 57 0.58 8.69 0.75
C ARG A 57 -0.15 9.85 1.42
N LEU A 58 -1.41 9.63 1.77
CA LEU A 58 -2.21 10.59 2.51
C LEU A 58 -1.61 10.85 3.90
N LYS A 59 -1.15 9.81 4.61
CA LYS A 59 -0.53 9.96 5.94
C LYS A 59 0.80 10.70 5.90
N TYR A 60 1.58 10.52 4.84
CA TYR A 60 2.86 11.21 4.65
C TYR A 60 2.70 12.74 4.63
N HIS A 61 1.72 13.24 3.87
CA HIS A 61 1.41 14.67 3.79
C HIS A 61 0.59 15.19 4.98
N ASN A 62 -0.14 14.30 5.66
CA ASN A 62 -1.04 14.67 6.76
C ASN A 62 -0.70 13.90 8.06
N PRO A 63 0.47 14.14 8.67
CA PRO A 63 0.90 13.39 9.85
C PRO A 63 -0.01 13.65 11.06
N ALA A 64 -0.64 14.82 11.14
CA ALA A 64 -1.53 15.20 12.24
C ALA A 64 -2.88 14.48 12.23
N VAL A 65 -3.32 13.94 11.08
CA VAL A 65 -4.60 13.22 10.97
C VAL A 65 -4.41 11.80 11.46
N SER A 66 -5.26 11.37 12.40
CA SER A 66 -5.25 9.99 12.91
C SER A 66 -5.86 9.06 11.87
N MET A 67 -5.10 8.06 11.41
CA MET A 67 -5.56 7.10 10.41
C MET A 67 -5.50 5.70 11.01
N THR A 68 -6.63 5.00 11.01
CA THR A 68 -6.76 3.66 11.62
C THR A 68 -7.39 2.71 10.62
N VAL A 69 -6.97 1.45 10.67
CA VAL A 69 -7.44 0.41 9.76
C VAL A 69 -7.86 -0.80 10.59
N ASN A 70 -9.14 -1.15 10.52
CA ASN A 70 -9.66 -2.41 11.03
C ASN A 70 -9.71 -3.42 9.88
N ARG A 71 -9.33 -4.67 10.18
CA ARG A 71 -9.39 -5.77 9.21
C ARG A 71 -10.05 -6.99 9.83
N THR A 72 -11.29 -7.21 9.44
CA THR A 72 -12.12 -8.32 9.91
C THR A 72 -11.93 -9.58 9.06
N ASP A 73 -12.23 -10.74 9.64
CA ASP A 73 -12.34 -12.02 8.92
C ASP A 73 -13.74 -12.25 8.34
N ASP A 74 -14.72 -11.43 8.73
CA ASP A 74 -16.06 -11.43 8.15
C ASP A 74 -16.02 -10.88 6.72
N GLN A 75 -16.23 -11.77 5.75
CA GLN A 75 -16.13 -11.45 4.34
C GLN A 75 -17.36 -10.72 3.80
N GLU A 76 -18.53 -11.01 4.35
CA GLU A 76 -19.80 -10.42 3.91
C GLU A 76 -20.00 -9.03 4.49
N GLY A 77 -19.25 -8.73 5.56
CA GLY A 77 -19.21 -7.45 6.24
C GLY A 77 -18.94 -6.25 5.33
N PRO A 78 -19.25 -5.04 5.83
CA PRO A 78 -19.13 -3.81 5.05
C PRO A 78 -17.67 -3.45 4.77
N ALA A 79 -17.43 -2.80 3.64
CA ALA A 79 -16.15 -2.17 3.30
C ALA A 79 -16.34 -0.65 3.34
N THR A 80 -16.05 -0.03 4.48
CA THR A 80 -16.39 1.38 4.73
C THR A 80 -15.20 2.23 5.13
N LEU A 81 -15.14 3.45 4.58
CA LEU A 81 -14.22 4.49 5.00
C LEU A 81 -14.99 5.59 5.71
N THR A 82 -14.72 5.78 7.00
CA THR A 82 -15.34 6.77 7.86
C THR A 82 -14.39 7.93 8.11
N ILE A 83 -14.86 9.15 7.88
CA ILE A 83 -14.09 10.39 8.01
C ILE A 83 -14.77 11.25 9.07
N HIS A 84 -14.01 11.61 10.11
CA HIS A 84 -14.45 12.46 11.19
C HIS A 84 -13.91 13.87 11.02
N PHE A 85 -14.82 14.84 10.99
CA PHE A 85 -14.51 16.26 10.93
C PHE A 85 -14.62 16.91 12.32
N ALA A 86 -13.68 17.81 12.62
CA ALA A 86 -13.72 18.65 13.82
C ALA A 86 -14.89 19.64 13.80
N PRO A 87 -15.39 20.01 14.98
CA PRO A 87 -16.22 21.20 15.11
C PRO A 87 -15.42 22.47 14.77
N PRO A 88 -16.06 23.54 14.25
CA PRO A 88 -15.40 24.79 13.89
C PRO A 88 -14.94 25.51 15.17
N SER A 89 -13.74 25.16 15.62
CA SER A 89 -13.07 25.84 16.71
C SER A 89 -12.22 26.95 16.12
N LYS A 90 -12.61 28.21 16.35
CA LYS A 90 -11.72 29.36 16.18
C LYS A 90 -10.51 29.17 17.11
N SER A 91 -9.38 28.76 16.52
CA SER A 91 -7.99 28.92 17.00
C SER A 91 -7.57 28.33 18.37
N THR A 92 -6.33 27.82 18.38
CA THR A 92 -5.39 27.63 19.51
C THR A 92 -5.58 26.47 20.51
N SER A 93 -4.91 25.33 20.23
CA SER A 93 -3.78 24.80 21.03
C SER A 93 -3.32 23.41 20.53
N PRO A 94 -2.00 23.13 20.42
CA PRO A 94 -1.49 21.85 19.97
C PRO A 94 -1.29 20.91 21.17
N THR A 95 -2.36 20.25 21.63
CA THR A 95 -2.19 19.10 22.54
C THR A 95 -2.23 17.83 21.70
N ALA A 96 -1.07 17.22 21.51
CA ALA A 96 -0.91 15.94 20.84
C ALA A 96 -1.69 14.87 21.63
N SER A 97 -2.84 14.44 21.08
CA SER A 97 -3.51 13.23 21.56
C SER A 97 -2.68 12.00 21.18
N PRO A 98 -2.60 10.98 22.04
CA PRO A 98 -1.74 9.82 21.82
C PRO A 98 -2.15 9.07 20.54
N ALA A 99 -1.15 8.64 19.77
CA ALA A 99 -1.35 7.90 18.52
C ALA A 99 -2.09 6.58 18.80
N PRO A 100 -3.20 6.26 18.10
CA PRO A 100 -3.82 4.97 18.25
C PRO A 100 -2.92 3.89 17.64
N ALA A 101 -2.65 2.84 18.42
CA ALA A 101 -1.93 1.67 17.99
C ALA A 101 -2.73 0.90 16.92
N SER A 102 -2.03 0.44 15.88
CA SER A 102 -2.57 -0.49 14.89
C SER A 102 -2.77 -1.85 15.58
N SER A 103 -4.00 -2.23 15.93
CA SER A 103 -4.32 -3.55 16.49
C SER A 103 -4.77 -4.52 15.40
N THR A 104 -4.30 -5.77 15.49
CA THR A 104 -4.68 -6.86 14.58
C THR A 104 -5.90 -7.65 15.06
N ASP A 105 -6.50 -7.23 16.19
CA ASP A 105 -7.64 -7.85 16.86
C ASP A 105 -8.94 -7.07 16.62
N PRO A 106 -10.09 -7.76 16.46
CA PRO A 106 -11.40 -7.15 16.18
C PRO A 106 -12.08 -6.52 17.42
N SER A 107 -11.39 -6.40 18.56
CA SER A 107 -12.00 -6.01 19.85
C SER A 107 -11.78 -4.55 20.26
N THR A 108 -11.32 -3.67 19.37
CA THR A 108 -11.16 -2.24 19.71
C THR A 108 -12.40 -1.46 19.26
N PRO A 109 -13.37 -1.16 20.15
CA PRO A 109 -14.44 -0.22 19.84
C PRO A 109 -13.82 1.17 19.55
N PRO A 110 -14.45 1.99 18.69
CA PRO A 110 -13.99 3.36 18.46
C PRO A 110 -13.96 4.11 19.79
N SER A 111 -12.78 4.57 20.22
CA SER A 111 -12.58 5.32 21.46
C SER A 111 -13.63 6.42 21.65
N ASP A 112 -14.21 6.53 22.85
CA ASP A 112 -15.20 7.56 23.22
C ASP A 112 -14.77 8.95 22.71
N HIS A 113 -15.59 9.49 21.81
CA HIS A 113 -15.25 10.62 20.97
C HIS A 113 -15.54 11.96 21.66
N ASN A 114 -14.58 12.90 21.62
CA ASN A 114 -14.90 14.33 21.53
C ASN A 114 -15.87 14.51 20.33
N PRO A 115 -17.07 15.09 20.50
CA PRO A 115 -18.11 15.07 19.47
C PRO A 115 -17.58 15.61 18.14
N SER A 116 -17.37 14.70 17.20
CA SER A 116 -17.03 15.05 15.82
C SER A 116 -18.26 15.71 15.22
N ARG A 117 -18.13 16.93 14.69
CA ARG A 117 -19.27 17.69 14.16
C ARG A 117 -19.99 16.96 13.04
N ARG A 118 -19.20 16.28 12.19
CA ARG A 118 -19.70 15.58 11.02
C ARG A 118 -18.90 14.31 10.83
N VAL A 119 -19.61 13.22 10.64
CA VAL A 119 -19.05 11.92 10.26
C VAL A 119 -19.60 11.60 8.88
N GLU A 120 -18.70 11.42 7.91
CA GLU A 120 -19.07 11.01 6.56
C GLU A 120 -18.54 9.60 6.31
N THR A 121 -19.34 8.77 5.67
CA THR A 121 -18.97 7.38 5.38
C THR A 121 -19.04 7.14 3.89
N ILE A 122 -17.98 6.53 3.35
CA ILE A 122 -17.89 6.09 1.96
C ILE A 122 -17.97 4.57 1.95
N ASP A 123 -19.00 4.03 1.33
CA ASP A 123 -19.04 2.61 0.98
C ASP A 123 -18.07 2.34 -0.18
N MET A 124 -17.24 1.32 -0.03
CA MET A 124 -16.19 0.92 -0.97
C MET A 124 -16.43 -0.46 -1.57
N LYS A 125 -17.49 -1.17 -1.15
CA LYS A 125 -17.77 -2.53 -1.61
C LYS A 125 -18.10 -2.51 -3.11
N HIS A 126 -17.44 -3.40 -3.86
CA HIS A 126 -17.54 -3.50 -5.33
C HIS A 126 -17.14 -2.23 -6.12
N LYS A 127 -16.48 -1.26 -5.48
CA LYS A 127 -16.02 -0.04 -6.15
C LYS A 127 -14.56 -0.14 -6.59
N GLN A 128 -14.24 0.57 -7.67
CA GLN A 128 -12.86 0.72 -8.11
C GLN A 128 -12.10 1.71 -7.23
N ASP A 129 -10.79 1.54 -7.14
CA ASP A 129 -9.92 2.37 -6.33
C ASP A 129 -9.89 3.84 -6.79
N SER A 130 -9.96 4.10 -8.09
CA SER A 130 -10.07 5.44 -8.67
C SER A 130 -11.33 6.20 -8.24
N GLU A 131 -12.48 5.52 -8.25
CA GLU A 131 -13.78 6.07 -7.83
C GLU A 131 -13.80 6.37 -6.32
N ILE A 132 -13.25 5.46 -5.53
CA ILE A 132 -13.14 5.67 -4.08
C ILE A 132 -12.24 6.88 -3.77
N LEU A 133 -11.13 7.02 -4.51
CA LEU A 133 -10.20 8.13 -4.35
C LEU A 133 -10.85 9.46 -4.73
N SER A 134 -11.53 9.55 -5.87
CA SER A 134 -12.19 10.79 -6.29
C SER A 134 -13.24 11.22 -5.27
N ARG A 135 -14.04 10.27 -4.76
CA ARG A 135 -15.04 10.53 -3.73
C ARG A 135 -14.42 11.01 -2.41
N LEU A 136 -13.28 10.44 -2.01
CA LEU A 136 -12.55 10.85 -0.82
C LEU A 136 -12.03 12.29 -0.96
N LEU A 137 -11.42 12.62 -2.09
CA LEU A 137 -10.88 13.96 -2.35
C LEU A 137 -12.00 15.01 -2.39
N GLU A 138 -13.13 14.69 -3.03
CA GLU A 138 -14.30 15.55 -3.10
C GLU A 138 -14.87 15.86 -1.70
N LEU A 139 -15.10 14.82 -0.88
CA LEU A 139 -15.69 14.97 0.45
C LEU A 139 -14.78 15.73 1.42
N THR A 140 -13.47 15.47 1.36
CA THR A 140 -12.48 16.13 2.23
C THR A 140 -12.04 17.50 1.71
N LYS A 141 -12.43 17.87 0.49
CA LYS A 141 -11.95 19.05 -0.25
C LYS A 141 -10.42 19.13 -0.27
N ALA A 142 -9.79 17.97 -0.42
CA ALA A 142 -8.34 17.86 -0.38
C ALA A 142 -7.73 18.35 -1.69
N THR A 143 -6.57 19.01 -1.59
CA THR A 143 -5.81 19.43 -2.77
C THR A 143 -4.80 18.34 -3.13
N PRO A 144 -4.79 17.85 -4.39
CA PRO A 144 -3.79 16.88 -4.81
C PRO A 144 -2.38 17.50 -4.72
N TYR A 145 -1.40 16.70 -4.30
CA TYR A 145 -0.02 17.13 -4.24
C TYR A 145 0.66 16.95 -5.60
N GLU A 146 1.16 18.06 -6.15
CA GLU A 146 1.95 18.07 -7.37
C GLU A 146 3.43 17.86 -7.05
N ALA A 147 4.08 16.95 -7.78
CA ALA A 147 5.48 16.61 -7.55
C ALA A 147 6.42 17.76 -7.95
N SER A 148 7.46 17.98 -7.16
CA SER A 148 8.53 18.94 -7.47
C SER A 148 9.38 18.48 -8.67
N PRO A 149 10.01 19.39 -9.46
CA PRO A 149 10.90 19.00 -10.56
C PRO A 149 12.01 18.02 -10.14
N ASP A 150 12.61 18.21 -8.97
CA ASP A 150 13.68 17.32 -8.46
C ASP A 150 13.15 15.90 -8.19
N GLU A 151 11.94 15.81 -7.63
CA GLU A 151 11.27 14.54 -7.36
C GLU A 151 10.93 13.78 -8.64
N LEU A 152 10.57 14.50 -9.71
CA LEU A 152 10.33 13.91 -11.03
C LEU A 152 11.61 13.33 -11.63
N VAL A 153 12.76 13.98 -11.41
CA VAL A 153 14.07 13.45 -11.80
C VAL A 153 14.37 12.17 -11.01
N GLU A 154 14.18 12.19 -9.69
CA GLU A 154 14.39 11.00 -8.86
C GLU A 154 13.46 9.84 -9.25
N LEU A 155 12.21 10.13 -9.58
CA LEU A 155 11.24 9.13 -10.04
C LEU A 155 11.72 8.48 -11.35
N ARG A 156 12.19 9.29 -12.30
CA ARG A 156 12.78 8.79 -13.55
C ARG A 156 14.00 7.91 -13.30
N GLU A 157 14.91 8.31 -12.40
CA GLU A 157 16.05 7.46 -12.02
C GLU A 157 15.61 6.12 -11.44
N VAL A 158 14.59 6.11 -10.59
CA VAL A 158 14.07 4.89 -9.99
C VAL A 158 13.47 3.97 -11.05
N ASP A 159 12.72 4.51 -12.00
CA ASP A 159 12.11 3.74 -13.07
C ASP A 159 13.16 3.19 -14.06
N ASP A 160 14.18 3.96 -14.41
CA ASP A 160 15.33 3.48 -15.19
C ASP A 160 16.05 2.32 -14.49
N ASN A 161 16.24 2.42 -13.18
CA ASN A 161 16.84 1.36 -12.39
C ASN A 161 15.96 0.10 -12.34
N LYS A 162 14.63 0.22 -12.24
CA LYS A 162 13.70 -0.90 -12.31
C LYS A 162 13.79 -1.60 -13.68
N MET A 163 13.75 -0.82 -14.77
CA MET A 163 13.84 -1.35 -16.13
C MET A 163 15.13 -2.13 -16.37
N ARG A 164 16.29 -1.61 -15.91
CA ARG A 164 17.57 -2.32 -15.97
C ARG A 164 17.53 -3.62 -15.15
N SER A 165 17.02 -3.54 -13.92
CA SER A 165 16.92 -4.71 -13.03
C SER A 165 16.02 -5.81 -13.60
N ASP A 166 14.93 -5.44 -14.27
CA ASP A 166 14.01 -6.40 -14.89
C ASP A 166 14.62 -7.09 -16.11
N ARG A 167 15.42 -6.37 -16.91
CA ARG A 167 16.19 -6.97 -18.01
C ARG A 167 17.20 -7.99 -17.48
N ASP A 168 17.97 -7.61 -16.47
CA ASP A 168 18.97 -8.48 -15.85
C ASP A 168 18.32 -9.72 -15.23
N LYS A 169 17.20 -9.54 -14.52
CA LYS A 169 16.43 -10.63 -13.93
C LYS A 169 15.93 -11.62 -14.98
N LYS A 170 15.43 -11.14 -16.13
CA LYS A 170 15.00 -11.99 -17.24
C LYS A 170 16.17 -12.75 -17.86
N ALA A 171 17.32 -12.10 -18.05
CA ALA A 171 18.52 -12.75 -18.56
C ALA A 171 19.01 -13.87 -17.63
N GLN A 172 19.10 -13.59 -16.32
CA GLN A 172 19.51 -14.57 -15.31
C GLN A 172 18.52 -15.74 -15.21
N MET A 173 17.22 -15.47 -15.30
CA MET A 173 16.20 -16.52 -15.29
C MET A 173 16.41 -17.51 -16.45
N ARG A 174 16.73 -17.02 -17.66
CA ARG A 174 17.02 -17.86 -18.82
C ARG A 174 18.26 -18.73 -18.61
N LEU A 175 19.35 -18.15 -18.11
CA LEU A 175 20.58 -18.90 -17.82
C LEU A 175 20.35 -20.00 -16.78
N ASN A 176 19.61 -19.69 -15.72
CA ASN A 176 19.27 -20.67 -14.69
C ASN A 176 18.36 -21.80 -15.23
N GLN A 177 17.46 -21.49 -16.15
CA GLN A 177 16.63 -22.50 -16.82
C GLN A 177 17.47 -23.42 -17.69
N ILE A 178 18.39 -22.89 -18.50
CA ILE A 178 19.30 -23.68 -19.35
C ILE A 178 20.14 -24.61 -18.48
N ARG A 179 20.80 -24.07 -17.44
CA ARG A 179 21.60 -24.88 -16.51
C ARG A 179 20.79 -26.01 -15.87
N LYS A 180 19.55 -25.73 -15.44
CA LYS A 180 18.66 -26.73 -14.87
C LYS A 180 18.29 -27.82 -15.88
N GLN A 181 18.06 -27.46 -17.14
CA GLN A 181 17.76 -28.41 -18.21
C GLN A 181 18.96 -29.30 -18.51
N GLU A 182 20.16 -28.72 -18.61
CA GLU A 182 21.41 -29.46 -18.81
C GLU A 182 21.68 -30.45 -17.65
N GLU A 183 21.48 -30.01 -16.41
CA GLU A 183 21.63 -30.87 -15.22
C GLU A 183 20.65 -32.05 -15.26
N VAL A 184 19.39 -31.83 -15.66
CA VAL A 184 18.39 -32.90 -15.81
C VAL A 184 18.77 -33.87 -16.92
N LEU A 185 19.22 -33.36 -18.08
CA LEU A 185 19.63 -34.20 -19.22
C LEU A 185 20.85 -35.08 -18.85
N LEU A 186 21.86 -34.50 -18.21
CA LEU A 186 23.03 -35.23 -17.75
C LEU A 186 22.68 -36.27 -16.67
N ALA A 187 21.75 -35.97 -15.78
CA ALA A 187 21.28 -36.93 -14.78
C ALA A 187 20.55 -38.12 -15.41
N GLN A 188 19.71 -37.88 -16.43
CA GLN A 188 19.05 -38.95 -17.19
C GLN A 188 20.08 -39.82 -17.93
N ALA A 189 21.06 -39.21 -18.60
CA ALA A 189 22.12 -39.93 -19.30
C ALA A 189 22.99 -40.78 -18.34
N ARG A 190 23.34 -40.24 -17.16
CA ARG A 190 24.07 -40.99 -16.12
C ARG A 190 23.23 -42.11 -15.49
N GLY A 191 21.92 -41.91 -15.34
CA GLY A 191 21.00 -42.94 -14.84
C GLY A 191 20.83 -44.10 -15.83
N ALA A 192 20.76 -43.81 -17.13
CA ALA A 192 20.67 -44.81 -18.18
C ALA A 192 21.96 -45.64 -18.34
N GLY A 193 23.13 -44.99 -18.32
CA GLY A 193 24.42 -45.70 -18.42
C GLY A 193 24.74 -46.62 -17.23
N LYS A 194 24.12 -46.40 -16.07
CA LYS A 194 24.30 -47.25 -14.88
C LYS A 194 23.45 -48.53 -14.92
N LEU A 195 22.42 -48.59 -15.75
CA LEU A 195 21.59 -49.78 -15.95
C LEU A 195 22.16 -50.72 -17.03
N GLU A 196 22.92 -50.19 -17.99
CA GLU A 196 23.53 -51.00 -19.06
C GLU A 196 24.80 -51.75 -18.62
N GLY A 197 25.49 -51.26 -17.59
CA GLY A 197 26.72 -51.88 -17.05
C GLY A 197 26.52 -52.97 -15.98
N ALA A 198 25.27 -53.36 -15.67
CA ALA A 198 24.95 -54.38 -14.66
C ALA A 198 24.48 -55.73 -15.26
N SER A 199 24.61 -55.91 -16.58
CA SER A 199 24.11 -57.08 -17.32
C SER A 199 25.22 -57.84 -18.09
N LEU A 200 26.46 -57.83 -17.61
CA LEU A 200 27.55 -58.68 -18.14
C LEU A 200 28.12 -59.58 -17.06
#